data_AF-A0A9W7AKM3-F1
#
_entry.id   AF-A0A9W7AKM3-F1
#
_cell.length_a   1.000
_cell.length_b   1.000
_cell.length_c   1.000
_cell.angle_alpha   90.00
_cell.angle_beta   90.00
_cell.angle_gamma   90.00
#
_symmetry.space_group_name_H-M   'P 1'
#
loop_
_entity.id
_entity.type
_entity.pdbx_description
1 polymer ?
#
loop_
_entity_poly.entity_id
_entity_poly.type
_entity_poly.pdbx_seq_one_letter_code
_entity_poly.pdbx_strand_id
1 'polypeptide(L)'
;MEPLSASGRRPSGGEVEPLVKSERPSLKGTLQSPLEDSSMATAPARAKSAAQSALLKRAMAYCWSEAFLSQFRKYFKDNAGVFEDHAREHMNISKTEDVVVPTVEHELSHHQCFTEYLEMFDSSLDGFLEEEGSDGPEFFQQLEECMEKPDITPEESLFIKCLLASADYDSFYSVMLKEAKNLILMKNAGKIYDGPNVGGAGESKGGELEDEEEFEEIEAKDSRK
;
A
#
# COMPACT_ATOMS: atom_id res chain seq x y z
N MET A 1 -37.21 -1.38 -48.50
CA MET A 1 -36.41 -0.71 -49.55
C MET A 1 -35.97 0.63 -48.96
N GLU A 2 -34.76 0.68 -48.42
CA GLU A 2 -34.10 1.91 -48.00
C GLU A 2 -32.69 1.93 -48.63
N PRO A 3 -32.23 3.07 -49.17
CA PRO A 3 -30.95 3.14 -49.88
C PRO A 3 -29.78 3.67 -49.02
N LEU A 4 -28.65 2.99 -49.17
CA LEU A 4 -27.30 3.48 -49.49
C LEU A 4 -26.69 4.68 -48.73
N SER A 5 -25.60 4.35 -48.02
CA SER A 5 -24.23 4.90 -48.14
C SER A 5 -23.97 6.41 -48.09
N ALA A 6 -23.10 6.82 -47.15
CA ALA A 6 -22.05 7.81 -47.44
C ALA A 6 -20.86 7.69 -46.46
N SER A 7 -19.71 7.25 -47.02
CA SER A 7 -18.36 7.41 -46.48
C SER A 7 -17.91 8.87 -46.47
N GLY A 8 -17.00 9.25 -45.56
CA GLY A 8 -16.36 10.57 -45.64
C GLY A 8 -15.20 10.83 -44.67
N ARG A 9 -14.02 10.30 -45.02
CA ARG A 9 -12.65 10.87 -44.87
C ARG A 9 -12.31 11.78 -43.68
N ARG A 10 -11.17 11.50 -43.02
CA ARG A 10 -10.12 12.49 -42.66
C ARG A 10 -8.81 11.81 -42.20
N PRO A 11 -7.67 12.53 -42.09
CA PRO A 11 -6.55 12.33 -43.01
C PRO A 11 -5.28 11.74 -42.40
N SER A 12 -4.47 11.23 -43.31
CA SER A 12 -3.06 10.88 -43.19
C SER A 12 -2.18 12.07 -42.78
N GLY A 13 -1.52 11.95 -41.65
CA GLY A 13 -0.28 12.64 -41.27
C GLY A 13 0.55 11.65 -40.46
N GLY A 14 1.87 11.61 -40.51
CA GLY A 14 2.86 12.41 -41.20
C GLY A 14 4.16 11.61 -41.09
N GLU A 15 4.88 11.63 -42.19
CA GLU A 15 6.19 11.04 -42.38
C GLU A 15 7.20 11.67 -41.39
N VAL A 16 7.93 10.86 -40.63
CA VAL A 16 9.16 11.28 -39.96
C VAL A 16 10.27 10.29 -40.29
N GLU A 17 11.25 10.82 -41.00
CA GLU A 17 12.48 10.19 -41.48
C GLU A 17 13.48 9.87 -40.35
N PRO A 18 14.51 9.04 -40.64
CA PRO A 18 15.27 8.30 -39.64
C PRO A 18 16.46 9.09 -39.04
N LEU A 19 16.62 9.01 -37.73
CA LEU A 19 17.78 9.58 -37.03
C LEU A 19 18.97 8.60 -37.02
N VAL A 20 19.89 8.95 -37.91
CA VAL A 20 21.31 8.63 -38.07
C VAL A 20 22.03 8.02 -36.85
N LYS A 21 22.67 6.88 -37.11
CA LYS A 21 23.71 6.21 -36.28
C LYS A 21 24.94 7.12 -36.12
N SER A 22 25.41 7.32 -34.90
CA SER A 22 26.72 7.88 -34.61
C SER A 22 27.53 6.92 -33.72
N GLU A 23 28.23 5.99 -34.37
CA GLU A 23 29.44 5.37 -33.81
C GLU A 23 30.53 6.43 -33.61
N ARG A 24 31.20 6.41 -32.45
CA ARG A 24 32.59 6.89 -32.25
C ARG A 24 33.09 6.54 -30.83
N PRO A 25 34.41 6.57 -30.57
CA PRO A 25 35.17 5.35 -30.36
C PRO A 25 35.75 5.20 -28.95
N SER A 26 36.13 3.96 -28.67
CA SER A 26 37.02 3.53 -27.59
C SER A 26 38.26 4.42 -27.48
N LEU A 27 38.45 5.04 -26.31
CA LEU A 27 39.73 5.58 -25.87
C LEU A 27 40.14 4.87 -24.59
N LYS A 28 41.05 3.90 -24.75
CA LYS A 28 41.88 3.37 -23.67
C LYS A 28 42.82 4.49 -23.23
N GLY A 29 42.59 5.03 -22.04
CA GLY A 29 43.47 5.98 -21.37
C GLY A 29 43.96 5.42 -20.04
N THR A 30 45.16 4.85 -20.06
CA THR A 30 45.94 4.49 -18.87
C THR A 30 46.53 5.75 -18.24
N LEU A 31 46.12 6.09 -17.01
CA LEU A 31 46.78 6.96 -16.02
C LEU A 31 46.31 6.42 -14.66
N GLN A 32 47.04 5.59 -13.92
CA GLN A 32 48.28 5.80 -13.16
C GLN A 32 48.25 6.98 -12.17
N SER A 33 47.93 6.60 -10.92
CA SER A 33 48.21 7.24 -9.61
C SER A 33 47.30 8.41 -9.20
N PRO A 34 47.00 8.62 -7.88
CA PRO A 34 47.71 8.14 -6.68
C PRO A 34 46.84 7.38 -5.64
N LEU A 35 47.53 6.59 -4.81
CA LEU A 35 47.02 6.08 -3.54
C LEU A 35 46.65 7.26 -2.63
N GLU A 36 45.38 7.66 -2.60
CA GLU A 36 44.84 8.49 -1.55
C GLU A 36 44.35 7.59 -0.42
N ASP A 37 45.20 7.49 0.60
CA ASP A 37 44.89 7.02 1.93
C ASP A 37 43.87 8.01 2.55
N SER A 38 42.60 7.85 2.20
CA SER A 38 41.49 8.66 2.72
C SER A 38 40.62 7.80 3.64
N SER A 39 41.21 7.35 4.74
CA SER A 39 40.55 6.66 5.84
C SER A 39 40.41 7.60 7.04
N MET A 40 39.64 8.67 6.86
CA MET A 40 39.16 9.52 7.96
C MET A 40 37.69 9.88 7.74
N ALA A 41 36.84 8.84 7.68
CA ALA A 41 35.44 9.02 8.03
C ALA A 41 35.38 9.31 9.55
N THR A 42 35.00 10.54 9.83
CA THR A 42 34.83 11.19 11.12
C THR A 42 33.94 10.37 12.07
N ALA A 43 34.48 9.99 13.23
CA ALA A 43 33.77 9.33 14.34
C ALA A 43 32.34 9.85 14.66
N PRO A 44 32.00 11.15 14.57
CA PRO A 44 30.63 11.63 14.84
C PRO A 44 29.57 11.12 13.85
N ALA A 45 29.91 10.83 12.59
CA ALA A 45 28.94 10.34 11.60
C ALA A 45 28.46 8.91 11.91
N ARG A 46 29.37 8.08 12.43
CA ARG A 46 29.08 6.68 12.79
C ARG A 46 28.16 6.56 14.00
N ALA A 47 28.28 7.47 14.97
CA ALA A 47 27.42 7.50 16.16
C ALA A 47 25.97 7.87 15.82
N LYS A 48 25.76 8.80 14.87
CA LYS A 48 24.42 9.17 14.39
C LYS A 48 23.72 8.01 13.69
N SER A 49 24.40 7.34 12.76
CA SER A 49 23.86 6.18 12.03
C SER A 49 23.42 5.04 12.97
N ALA A 50 24.18 4.76 14.03
CA ALA A 50 23.81 3.74 15.02
C ALA A 50 22.57 4.12 15.85
N ALA A 51 22.45 5.40 16.24
CA ALA A 51 21.27 5.90 16.95
C ALA A 51 20.01 5.85 16.08
N GLN A 52 20.12 6.22 14.80
CA GLN A 52 19.05 6.13 13.82
C GLN A 52 18.55 4.70 13.63
N SER A 53 19.47 3.73 13.47
CA SER A 53 19.09 2.31 13.36
C SER A 53 18.43 1.79 14.63
N ALA A 54 18.83 2.27 15.81
CA ALA A 54 18.19 1.90 17.06
C ALA A 54 16.77 2.48 17.19
N LEU A 55 16.56 3.74 16.82
CA LEU A 55 15.24 4.38 16.79
C LEU A 55 14.31 3.66 15.81
N LEU A 56 14.77 3.37 14.60
CA LEU A 56 14.00 2.65 13.58
C LEU A 56 13.50 1.29 14.09
N LYS A 57 14.37 0.51 14.74
CA LYS A 57 13.99 -0.80 15.30
C LYS A 57 12.96 -0.69 16.41
N ARG A 58 13.03 0.35 17.23
CA ARG A 58 12.02 0.62 18.27
C ARG A 58 10.70 1.06 17.66
N ALA A 59 10.73 1.92 16.63
CA ALA A 59 9.54 2.32 15.88
C ALA A 59 8.86 1.12 15.22
N MET A 60 9.63 0.22 14.61
CA MET A 60 9.13 -1.05 14.07
C MET A 60 8.41 -1.89 15.14
N ALA A 61 9.07 -2.09 16.29
CA ALA A 61 8.49 -2.86 17.39
C ALA A 61 7.20 -2.21 17.94
N TYR A 62 7.16 -0.87 18.00
CA TYR A 62 5.99 -0.13 18.43
C TYR A 62 4.84 -0.24 17.44
N CYS A 63 5.07 0.03 16.15
CA CYS A 63 4.03 -0.02 15.12
C CYS A 63 3.47 -1.43 14.89
N TRP A 64 4.24 -2.49 15.20
CA TRP A 64 3.75 -3.87 15.18
C TRP A 64 3.20 -4.36 16.51
N SER A 65 3.17 -3.51 17.55
CA SER A 65 2.59 -3.86 18.83
C SER A 65 1.06 -3.98 18.73
N GLU A 66 0.48 -4.88 19.53
CA GLU A 66 -0.98 -5.00 19.64
C GLU A 66 -1.62 -3.70 20.17
N ALA A 67 -0.90 -2.94 21.01
CA ALA A 67 -1.38 -1.65 21.52
C ALA A 67 -1.58 -0.63 20.40
N PHE A 68 -0.67 -0.57 19.43
CA PHE A 68 -0.79 0.29 18.25
C PHE A 68 -1.87 -0.26 17.31
N LEU A 69 -1.72 -1.50 16.85
CA LEU A 69 -2.59 -2.10 15.82
C LEU A 69 -4.06 -2.23 16.24
N SER A 70 -4.35 -2.47 17.52
CA SER A 70 -5.72 -2.61 18.02
C SER A 70 -6.55 -1.34 17.85
N GLN A 71 -5.92 -0.16 17.92
CA GLN A 71 -6.59 1.13 17.72
C GLN A 71 -7.09 1.26 16.27
N PHE A 72 -6.23 0.96 15.29
CA PHE A 72 -6.58 0.99 13.87
C PHE A 72 -7.61 -0.10 13.51
N ARG A 73 -7.42 -1.33 13.99
CA ARG A 73 -8.39 -2.42 13.78
C ARG A 73 -9.78 -2.05 14.31
N LYS A 74 -9.84 -1.41 15.48
CA LYS A 74 -11.10 -0.92 16.04
C LYS A 74 -11.68 0.19 15.16
N TYR A 75 -10.86 1.17 14.77
CA TYR A 75 -11.28 2.27 13.91
C TYR A 75 -11.87 1.78 12.58
N PHE A 76 -11.20 0.85 11.90
CA PHE A 76 -11.68 0.30 10.63
C PHE A 76 -13.04 -0.39 10.79
N LYS A 77 -13.22 -1.19 11.85
CA LYS A 77 -14.49 -1.88 12.13
C LYS A 77 -15.64 -0.91 12.40
N ASP A 78 -15.38 0.11 13.21
CA ASP A 78 -16.41 1.08 13.61
C ASP A 78 -16.85 1.98 12.44
N ASN A 79 -15.93 2.26 11.50
CA ASN A 79 -16.19 3.17 10.38
C ASN A 79 -16.44 2.48 9.03
N ALA A 80 -16.31 1.15 8.94
CA ALA A 80 -16.54 0.38 7.72
C ALA A 80 -17.95 0.59 7.12
N GLY A 81 -18.92 0.97 7.95
CA GLY A 81 -20.29 1.28 7.52
C GLY A 81 -20.37 2.35 6.42
N VAL A 82 -19.45 3.31 6.41
CA VAL A 82 -19.40 4.41 5.43
C VAL A 82 -19.09 3.90 4.01
N PHE A 83 -18.49 2.71 3.90
CA PHE A 83 -18.06 2.11 2.64
C PHE A 83 -19.00 1.01 2.14
N GLU A 84 -20.14 0.77 2.81
CA GLU A 84 -21.03 -0.34 2.49
C GLU A 84 -21.58 -0.30 1.06
N ASP A 85 -21.95 0.89 0.57
CA ASP A 85 -22.54 1.02 -0.77
C ASP A 85 -21.51 0.71 -1.86
N HIS A 86 -20.29 1.24 -1.73
CA HIS A 86 -19.17 0.90 -2.60
C HIS A 86 -18.79 -0.58 -2.50
N ALA A 87 -18.81 -1.16 -1.29
CA ALA A 87 -18.55 -2.58 -1.09
C ALA A 87 -19.59 -3.45 -1.80
N ARG A 88 -20.87 -3.09 -1.76
CA ARG A 88 -21.95 -3.79 -2.48
C ARG A 88 -21.75 -3.73 -3.99
N GLU A 89 -21.44 -2.56 -4.51
CA GLU A 89 -21.16 -2.38 -5.94
C GLU A 89 -19.96 -3.23 -6.38
N HIS A 90 -18.86 -3.19 -5.62
CA HIS A 90 -17.67 -3.98 -5.91
C HIS A 90 -17.91 -5.50 -5.82
N MET A 91 -18.76 -5.96 -4.89
CA MET A 91 -19.16 -7.37 -4.83
C MET A 91 -20.01 -7.80 -6.03
N ASN A 92 -20.80 -6.89 -6.60
CA ASN A 92 -21.63 -7.17 -7.77
C ASN A 92 -20.80 -7.19 -9.07
N ILE A 93 -19.83 -6.30 -9.21
CA ILE A 93 -18.92 -6.22 -10.37
C ILE A 93 -18.05 -7.49 -10.49
N SER A 94 -17.57 -8.02 -9.36
CA SER A 94 -16.73 -9.23 -9.36
C SER A 94 -17.42 -10.50 -9.91
N LYS A 95 -18.75 -10.49 -10.11
CA LYS A 95 -19.51 -11.60 -10.68
C LYS A 95 -19.66 -11.53 -12.20
N THR A 96 -19.26 -10.42 -12.81
CA THR A 96 -19.34 -10.19 -14.26
C THR A 96 -17.91 -10.08 -14.81
N GLU A 97 -17.42 -11.16 -15.44
CA GLU A 97 -16.01 -11.36 -15.83
C GLU A 97 -15.41 -10.34 -16.83
N ASP A 98 -16.16 -9.33 -17.30
CA ASP A 98 -15.74 -8.42 -18.38
C ASP A 98 -16.01 -6.93 -18.12
N VAL A 99 -15.98 -6.47 -16.87
CA VAL A 99 -16.23 -5.05 -16.56
C VAL A 99 -14.95 -4.35 -16.11
N VAL A 100 -14.45 -3.46 -16.97
CA VAL A 100 -13.46 -2.42 -16.64
C VAL A 100 -13.85 -1.81 -15.29
N VAL A 101 -12.97 -1.93 -14.29
CA VAL A 101 -13.17 -1.34 -12.95
C VAL A 101 -13.59 0.12 -13.17
N PRO A 102 -14.84 0.50 -12.87
CA PRO A 102 -15.23 1.88 -12.97
C PRO A 102 -14.28 2.68 -12.09
N THR A 103 -13.78 3.81 -12.57
CA THR A 103 -13.29 4.86 -11.66
C THR A 103 -14.46 5.22 -10.76
N VAL A 104 -14.57 4.52 -9.62
CA VAL A 104 -15.62 4.73 -8.65
C VAL A 104 -15.44 6.15 -8.15
N GLU A 105 -16.46 6.99 -8.25
CA GLU A 105 -16.37 8.34 -7.70
C GLU A 105 -16.34 8.21 -6.17
N HIS A 106 -15.25 8.62 -5.54
CA HIS A 106 -15.10 8.52 -4.09
C HIS A 106 -15.98 9.58 -3.41
N GLU A 107 -16.74 9.16 -2.40
CA GLU A 107 -17.59 10.10 -1.67
C GLU A 107 -16.76 11.01 -0.76
N LEU A 108 -17.25 12.23 -0.51
CA LEU A 108 -16.63 13.15 0.44
C LEU A 108 -16.52 12.54 1.85
N SER A 109 -17.47 11.69 2.21
CA SER A 109 -17.50 10.94 3.48
C SER A 109 -16.28 10.01 3.63
N HIS A 110 -15.80 9.40 2.55
CA HIS A 110 -14.61 8.54 2.55
C HIS A 110 -13.35 9.33 2.85
N HIS A 111 -13.21 10.53 2.26
CA HIS A 111 -12.06 11.42 2.51
C HIS A 111 -12.08 11.98 3.93
N GLN A 112 -13.25 12.31 4.49
CA GLN A 112 -13.37 12.71 5.89
C GLN A 112 -12.92 11.59 6.83
N CYS A 113 -13.42 10.37 6.59
CA CYS A 113 -13.02 9.18 7.35
C CYS A 113 -11.50 8.91 7.25
N PHE A 114 -10.88 9.20 6.11
CA PHE A 114 -9.43 9.09 5.95
C PHE A 114 -8.67 10.18 6.71
N THR A 115 -9.16 11.41 6.71
CA THR A 115 -8.54 12.53 7.43
C THR A 115 -8.51 12.26 8.93
N GLU A 116 -9.64 11.82 9.51
CA GLU A 116 -9.73 11.44 10.91
C GLU A 116 -8.81 10.26 11.26
N TYR A 117 -8.66 9.31 10.34
CA TYR A 117 -7.71 8.20 10.48
C TYR A 117 -6.26 8.69 10.50
N LEU A 118 -5.88 9.60 9.60
CA LEU A 118 -4.53 10.18 9.57
C LEU A 118 -4.22 10.95 10.86
N GLU A 119 -5.17 11.74 11.36
CA GLU A 119 -5.00 12.44 12.64
C GLU A 119 -4.71 11.46 13.78
N MET A 120 -5.43 10.32 13.84
CA MET A 120 -5.19 9.27 14.84
C MET A 120 -3.83 8.57 14.62
N PHE A 121 -3.46 8.30 13.38
CA PHE A 121 -2.18 7.69 13.00
C PHE A 121 -1.01 8.57 13.41
N ASP A 122 -1.02 9.83 12.98
CA ASP A 122 0.01 10.82 13.28
C ASP A 122 0.11 11.07 14.79
N SER A 123 -1.01 11.25 15.48
CA SER A 123 -1.01 11.44 16.94
C SER A 123 -0.40 10.25 17.69
N SER A 124 -0.67 9.02 17.22
CA SER A 124 -0.13 7.80 17.84
C SER A 124 1.36 7.63 17.59
N LEU A 125 1.85 8.07 16.43
CA LEU A 125 3.26 8.01 16.07
C LEU A 125 4.05 9.14 16.75
N ASP A 126 3.53 10.36 16.73
CA ASP A 126 4.12 11.52 17.40
C ASP A 126 4.27 11.28 18.90
N GLY A 127 3.25 10.71 19.56
CA GLY A 127 3.34 10.35 20.97
C GLY A 127 4.49 9.39 21.27
N PHE A 128 4.75 8.41 20.39
CA PHE A 128 5.90 7.53 20.51
C PHE A 128 7.23 8.24 20.26
N LEU A 129 7.29 9.10 19.24
CA LEU A 129 8.53 9.83 18.89
C LEU A 129 8.92 10.82 19.99
N GLU A 130 7.95 11.51 20.60
CA GLU A 130 8.17 12.39 21.75
C GLU A 130 8.77 11.63 22.94
N GLU A 131 8.30 10.42 23.24
CA GLU A 131 8.85 9.56 24.29
C GLU A 131 10.30 9.14 24.01
N GLU A 132 10.64 8.96 22.73
CA GLU A 132 11.98 8.63 22.26
C GLU A 132 12.89 9.87 22.10
N GLY A 133 12.37 11.08 22.31
CA GLY A 133 13.11 12.33 22.18
C GLY A 133 13.44 12.71 20.73
N SER A 134 12.64 12.24 19.78
CA SER A 134 12.69 12.59 18.36
C SER A 134 11.47 13.45 17.98
N ASP A 135 11.52 14.11 16.82
CA ASP A 135 10.34 14.72 16.20
C ASP A 135 9.91 13.97 14.93
N GLY A 136 8.66 14.15 14.51
CA GLY A 136 8.09 13.54 13.31
C GLY A 136 8.85 13.88 12.03
N PRO A 137 9.11 15.16 11.71
CA PRO A 137 9.81 15.54 10.48
C PRO A 137 11.23 14.94 10.37
N GLU A 138 12.01 14.95 11.45
CA GLU A 138 13.35 14.34 11.46
C GLU A 138 13.25 12.83 11.30
N PHE A 139 12.25 12.18 11.92
CA PHE A 139 12.03 10.75 11.75
C PHE A 139 11.69 10.37 10.30
N PHE A 140 10.75 11.06 9.64
CA PHE A 140 10.42 10.77 8.25
C PHE A 140 11.57 11.04 7.29
N GLN A 141 12.35 12.10 7.51
CA GLN A 141 13.58 12.35 6.75
C GLN A 141 14.58 11.19 6.90
N GLN A 142 14.73 10.65 8.12
CA GLN A 142 15.59 9.50 8.36
C GLN A 142 15.09 8.24 7.65
N LEU A 143 13.78 8.05 7.50
CA LEU A 143 13.22 6.92 6.75
C LEU A 143 13.59 7.00 5.27
N GLU A 144 13.45 8.18 4.66
CA GLU A 144 13.86 8.44 3.27
C GLU A 144 15.35 8.15 3.08
N GLU A 145 16.20 8.69 3.97
CA GLU A 145 17.65 8.43 3.94
C GLU A 145 17.98 6.94 4.13
N CYS A 146 17.19 6.19 4.91
CA CYS A 146 17.39 4.76 5.09
C CYS A 146 17.03 3.96 3.83
N MET A 147 16.02 4.37 3.07
CA MET A 147 15.65 3.70 1.82
C MET A 147 16.71 3.84 0.71
N GLU A 148 17.51 4.91 0.75
CA GLU A 148 18.60 5.13 -0.22
C GLU A 148 19.86 4.32 0.11
N LYS A 149 19.95 3.72 1.30
CA LYS A 149 21.13 2.96 1.73
C LYS A 149 21.21 1.60 1.04
N PRO A 150 22.41 1.21 0.54
CA PRO A 150 22.60 -0.09 -0.11
C PRO A 150 22.53 -1.28 0.85
N ASP A 151 22.65 -1.04 2.16
CA ASP A 151 22.69 -2.03 3.24
C ASP A 151 21.39 -2.13 4.06
N ILE A 152 20.28 -1.59 3.55
CA ILE A 152 18.96 -1.71 4.19
C ILE A 152 18.55 -3.18 4.33
N THR A 153 18.07 -3.57 5.51
CA THR A 153 17.54 -4.92 5.71
C THR A 153 16.17 -5.08 5.04
N PRO A 154 15.79 -6.29 4.61
CA PRO A 154 14.46 -6.51 4.03
C PRO A 154 13.33 -6.17 5.00
N GLU A 155 13.56 -6.35 6.30
CA GLU A 155 12.62 -6.04 7.36
C GLU A 155 12.39 -4.53 7.51
N GLU A 156 13.47 -3.73 7.53
CA GLU A 156 13.39 -2.26 7.54
C GLU A 156 12.73 -1.74 6.26
N SER A 157 13.09 -2.29 5.10
CA SER A 157 12.48 -1.91 3.82
C SER A 157 10.97 -2.19 3.80
N LEU A 158 10.55 -3.36 4.31
CA LEU A 158 9.14 -3.72 4.42
C LEU A 158 8.41 -2.77 5.38
N PHE A 159 8.99 -2.51 6.55
CA PHE A 159 8.43 -1.59 7.52
C PHE A 159 8.19 -0.20 6.92
N ILE A 160 9.18 0.38 6.26
CA ILE A 160 9.05 1.73 5.68
C ILE A 160 7.95 1.75 4.61
N LYS A 161 7.90 0.73 3.74
CA LYS A 161 6.83 0.60 2.73
C LYS A 161 5.45 0.50 3.39
N CYS A 162 5.30 -0.30 4.44
CA CYS A 162 4.05 -0.43 5.17
C CYS A 162 3.66 0.87 5.87
N LEU A 163 4.62 1.60 6.44
CA LEU A 163 4.37 2.88 7.10
C LEU A 163 3.88 3.93 6.10
N LEU A 164 4.55 4.06 4.95
CA LEU A 164 4.13 4.98 3.88
C LEU A 164 2.77 4.58 3.29
N ALA A 165 2.54 3.29 3.07
CA ALA A 165 1.24 2.78 2.62
C ALA A 165 0.13 3.04 3.65
N SER A 166 0.47 3.12 4.95
CA SER A 166 -0.51 3.45 5.98
C SER A 166 -0.98 4.90 5.91
N ALA A 167 -0.20 5.80 5.30
CA ALA A 167 -0.57 7.19 5.03
C ALA A 167 -1.12 7.41 3.60
N ASP A 168 -1.29 6.34 2.83
CA ASP A 168 -1.80 6.38 1.46
C ASP A 168 -3.31 6.13 1.40
N TYR A 169 -4.01 6.95 0.62
CA TYR A 169 -5.47 6.90 0.54
C TYR A 169 -5.97 5.62 -0.13
N ASP A 170 -5.31 5.16 -1.20
CA ASP A 170 -5.75 3.98 -1.96
C ASP A 170 -5.60 2.71 -1.12
N SER A 171 -4.50 2.65 -0.35
CA SER A 171 -4.24 1.59 0.63
C SER A 171 -5.29 1.58 1.74
N PHE A 172 -5.58 2.75 2.34
CA PHE A 172 -6.64 2.89 3.34
C PHE A 172 -8.02 2.48 2.78
N TYR A 173 -8.38 3.00 1.61
CA TYR A 173 -9.64 2.71 0.95
C TYR A 173 -9.82 1.20 0.71
N SER A 174 -8.76 0.52 0.26
CA SER A 174 -8.77 -0.93 0.05
C SER A 174 -9.06 -1.72 1.33
N VAL A 175 -8.45 -1.32 2.45
CA VAL A 175 -8.70 -1.93 3.78
C VAL A 175 -10.16 -1.68 4.22
N MET A 176 -10.64 -0.45 4.10
CA MET A 176 -12.01 -0.10 4.47
C MET A 176 -13.04 -0.85 3.62
N LEU A 177 -12.78 -1.03 2.32
CA LEU A 177 -13.63 -1.81 1.44
C LEU A 177 -13.66 -3.28 1.85
N LYS A 178 -12.53 -3.87 2.27
CA LYS A 178 -12.47 -5.24 2.81
C LYS A 178 -13.28 -5.37 4.10
N GLU A 179 -13.12 -4.44 5.03
CA GLU A 179 -13.89 -4.45 6.29
C GLU A 179 -15.39 -4.24 6.07
N ALA A 180 -15.78 -3.36 5.15
CA ALA A 180 -17.18 -3.18 4.76
C ALA A 180 -17.78 -4.45 4.13
N LYS A 181 -16.99 -5.14 3.29
CA LYS A 181 -17.39 -6.45 2.73
C LYS A 181 -17.62 -7.48 3.83
N ASN A 182 -16.70 -7.58 4.79
CA ASN A 182 -16.84 -8.45 5.96
C ASN A 182 -18.09 -8.11 6.78
N LEU A 183 -18.35 -6.82 7.02
CA LEU A 183 -19.52 -6.35 7.75
C LEU A 183 -20.83 -6.77 7.05
N ILE A 184 -20.92 -6.64 5.73
CA ILE A 184 -22.08 -7.09 4.93
C ILE A 184 -22.27 -8.60 5.05
N LEU A 185 -21.20 -9.39 4.94
CA LEU A 185 -21.25 -10.84 5.08
C LEU A 185 -21.74 -11.25 6.47
N MET A 186 -21.22 -10.64 7.53
CA MET A 186 -21.65 -10.89 8.91
C MET A 186 -23.13 -10.52 9.13
N LYS A 187 -23.57 -9.38 8.58
CA LYS A 187 -24.99 -8.96 8.63
C LYS A 187 -25.90 -9.96 7.90
N ASN A 188 -25.46 -10.50 6.77
CA ASN A 188 -26.22 -11.47 6.00
C ASN A 188 -26.25 -12.84 6.68
N ALA A 189 -25.13 -13.30 7.24
CA ALA A 189 -25.04 -14.54 8.00
C ALA A 189 -25.93 -14.50 9.26
N GLY A 190 -25.96 -13.37 9.97
CA GLY A 190 -26.86 -13.15 11.10
C GLY A 190 -28.34 -13.09 10.71
N LYS A 191 -28.66 -12.69 9.47
CA LYS A 191 -30.04 -12.65 8.94
C LYS A 191 -30.57 -14.01 8.45
N ILE A 192 -29.76 -15.07 8.41
CA ILE A 192 -30.24 -16.42 8.05
C ILE A 192 -31.11 -17.04 9.17
N TYR A 193 -31.14 -16.47 10.38
CA TYR A 193 -31.91 -16.97 11.53
C TYR A 193 -33.13 -16.13 11.95
N ASP A 194 -33.74 -15.36 11.05
CA ASP A 194 -35.06 -14.73 11.27
C ASP A 194 -36.16 -15.36 10.38
N GLY A 195 -36.07 -16.67 10.17
CA GLY A 195 -37.19 -17.49 9.71
C GLY A 195 -37.99 -18.01 10.91
N PRO A 196 -39.34 -18.10 10.84
CA PRO A 196 -40.15 -18.45 11.98
C PRO A 196 -39.74 -19.80 12.57
N ASN A 197 -39.31 -19.74 13.83
CA ASN A 197 -39.07 -20.85 14.73
C ASN A 197 -40.25 -21.83 14.72
N VAL A 198 -40.12 -22.89 13.92
CA VAL A 198 -40.88 -24.13 14.06
C VAL A 198 -39.87 -25.25 14.29
N GLY A 199 -39.52 -25.42 15.56
CA GLY A 199 -39.15 -26.70 16.18
C GLY A 199 -38.07 -27.55 15.49
N GLY A 200 -36.83 -27.45 15.96
CA GLY A 200 -35.79 -28.42 15.64
C GLY A 200 -34.67 -28.38 16.66
N ALA A 201 -34.79 -29.19 17.72
CA ALA A 201 -33.69 -29.48 18.62
C ALA A 201 -32.61 -30.25 17.83
N GLY A 202 -31.50 -29.60 17.57
CA GLY A 202 -30.34 -30.20 16.90
C GLY A 202 -29.06 -29.61 17.48
N GLU A 203 -28.46 -30.33 18.42
CA GLU A 203 -27.06 -30.18 18.82
C GLU A 203 -26.18 -30.15 17.57
N SER A 204 -25.35 -29.12 17.42
CA SER A 204 -24.26 -29.17 16.43
C SER A 204 -23.01 -28.45 16.93
N LYS A 205 -21.93 -29.19 16.73
CA LYS A 205 -20.59 -29.13 17.27
C LYS A 205 -19.75 -28.14 16.45
N GLY A 206 -18.80 -27.47 17.09
CA GLY A 206 -17.99 -26.40 16.51
C GLY A 206 -17.21 -26.80 15.24
N GLY A 207 -16.94 -25.79 14.42
CA GLY A 207 -16.03 -25.83 13.29
C GLY A 207 -15.06 -24.67 13.41
N GLU A 208 -13.81 -25.01 13.70
CA GLU A 208 -12.60 -24.19 13.62
C GLU A 208 -12.31 -23.98 12.13
N LEU A 209 -12.26 -22.72 11.68
CA LEU A 209 -11.87 -22.36 10.31
C LEU A 209 -10.42 -21.87 10.37
N GLU A 210 -9.51 -22.72 9.88
CA GLU A 210 -8.14 -22.35 9.52
C GLU A 210 -8.21 -21.78 8.08
N ASP A 211 -8.00 -20.47 7.93
CA ASP A 211 -7.77 -19.85 6.63
C ASP A 211 -6.26 -19.77 6.39
N GLU A 212 -5.74 -20.73 5.60
CA GLU A 212 -4.43 -20.64 4.95
C GLU A 212 -4.62 -19.88 3.62
N GLU A 213 -4.32 -18.57 3.58
CA GLU A 213 -4.22 -17.83 2.31
C GLU A 213 -2.81 -17.98 1.72
N GLU A 214 -2.76 -18.72 0.62
CA GLU A 214 -1.68 -18.91 -0.33
C GLU A 214 -1.32 -17.56 -1.01
N PHE A 215 -0.10 -17.07 -0.74
CA PHE A 215 0.43 -15.84 -1.35
C PHE A 215 0.95 -16.16 -2.75
N GLU A 216 0.24 -15.77 -3.80
CA GLU A 216 0.72 -15.93 -5.18
C GLU A 216 1.96 -15.06 -5.44
N GLU A 217 3.03 -15.73 -5.85
CA GLU A 217 4.33 -15.22 -6.24
C GLU A 217 4.23 -14.45 -7.57
N ILE A 218 4.44 -13.14 -7.54
CA ILE A 218 4.43 -12.30 -8.73
C ILE A 218 5.79 -12.44 -9.44
N GLU A 219 5.85 -13.32 -10.46
CA GLU A 219 6.99 -13.42 -11.37
C GLU A 219 7.14 -12.13 -12.21
N ALA A 220 8.22 -11.39 -11.96
CA ALA A 220 8.65 -10.28 -12.80
C ALA A 220 9.24 -10.80 -14.12
N LYS A 221 8.50 -10.63 -15.22
CA LYS A 221 9.03 -10.85 -16.57
C LYS A 221 9.96 -9.70 -16.98
N ASP A 222 11.25 -10.00 -16.91
CA ASP A 222 12.34 -9.33 -17.61
C ASP A 222 12.02 -9.22 -19.10
N SER A 223 11.96 -7.99 -19.61
CA SER A 223 11.90 -7.68 -21.05
C SER A 223 13.04 -6.74 -21.40
N ARG A 224 14.24 -7.29 -21.51
CA ARG A 224 15.28 -6.72 -22.39
C ARG A 224 14.97 -7.07 -23.84
N LYS A 225 14.77 -6.03 -24.65
CA LYS A 225 15.07 -6.04 -26.08
C LYS A 225 15.88 -4.81 -26.42
#